data_AF-A0A1J3ERT8-F1
#
_entry.id   AF-A0A1J3ERT8-F1
#
_cell.length_a   1.000
_cell.length_b   1.000
_cell.length_c   1.000
_cell.angle_alpha   90.00
_cell.angle_beta   90.00
_cell.angle_gamma   90.00
#
_symmetry.space_group_name_H-M   'P 1'
#
loop_
_entity.id
_entity.type
_entity.pdbx_description
1 polymer ?
#
loop_
_entity_poly.entity_id
_entity_poly.type
_entity_poly.pdbx_seq_one_letter_code
_entity_poly.pdbx_strand_id
1 'polypeptide(L)'
;VEDSARDIRGHGSHTSSTAAGNRVEGQNFHGLATGTMRGGVPSARIAVYKVCGPDGCAVEAILAALDDAIADGVDVITISIVGDNYAFDK
;
A
#
# COMPACT_ATOMS: atom_id res chain seq x y z
N VAL A 1 -10.81 2.42 15.77
CA VAL A 1 -9.83 2.96 14.81
C VAL A 1 -8.47 2.87 15.48
N GLU A 2 -7.53 2.10 14.95
CA GLU A 2 -6.13 2.25 15.37
C GLU A 2 -5.67 3.60 14.84
N ASP A 3 -5.34 4.54 15.73
CA ASP A 3 -4.95 5.91 15.38
C ASP A 3 -3.47 5.96 14.94
N SER A 4 -3.12 5.15 13.95
CA SER A 4 -1.78 5.15 13.35
C SER A 4 -1.78 4.51 11.96
N ALA A 5 -0.76 4.86 11.18
CA ALA A 5 -0.47 4.25 9.87
C ALA A 5 0.12 2.82 9.97
N ARG A 6 0.20 2.21 11.16
CA ARG A 6 0.78 0.87 11.33
C ARG A 6 -0.02 -0.19 10.57
N ASP A 7 0.67 -0.98 9.75
CA ASP A 7 0.07 -2.12 9.07
C ASP A 7 0.07 -3.36 9.97
N ILE A 8 -1.12 -3.88 10.29
CA ILE A 8 -1.31 -5.09 11.10
C ILE A 8 -1.75 -6.30 10.27
N ARG A 9 -2.00 -6.11 8.96
CA ARG A 9 -2.44 -7.18 8.04
C ARG A 9 -1.31 -7.63 7.11
N GLY A 10 -0.43 -6.71 6.73
CA GLY A 10 0.70 -6.94 5.83
C GLY A 10 0.45 -6.54 4.37
N HIS A 11 -0.79 -6.29 3.96
CA HIS A 11 -1.14 -5.95 2.58
C HIS A 11 -0.47 -4.65 2.10
N GLY A 12 -0.48 -3.61 2.95
CA GLY A 12 0.18 -2.33 2.65
C GLY A 12 1.71 -2.45 2.64
N SER A 13 2.27 -3.24 3.55
CA SER A 13 3.71 -3.50 3.61
C SER A 13 4.22 -4.29 2.39
N HIS A 14 3.44 -5.29 1.94
CA HIS A 14 3.78 -6.08 0.76
C HIS A 14 3.71 -5.26 -0.54
N THR A 15 2.65 -4.48 -0.71
CA THR A 15 2.47 -3.63 -1.90
C THR A 15 3.50 -2.50 -1.97
N SER A 16 3.75 -1.80 -0.86
CA SER A 16 4.75 -0.71 -0.81
C SER A 16 6.18 -1.21 -1.02
N SER A 17 6.56 -2.37 -0.45
CA SER A 17 7.87 -2.98 -0.70
C SER A 17 8.04 -3.46 -2.15
N THR A 18 6.97 -3.92 -2.79
CA THR A 18 6.99 -4.26 -4.22
C THR A 18 7.19 -3.02 -5.11
N ALA A 19 6.60 -1.89 -4.75
CA ALA A 19 6.75 -0.64 -5.51
C ALA A 19 8.13 0.01 -5.33
N ALA A 20 8.59 0.18 -4.08
CA ALA A 20 9.77 0.98 -3.76
C ALA A 20 10.59 0.44 -2.57
N GLY A 21 10.45 -0.83 -2.20
CA GLY A 21 11.25 -1.44 -1.14
C GLY A 21 12.76 -1.36 -1.42
N ASN A 22 13.54 -1.01 -0.40
CA ASN A 22 14.99 -0.98 -0.51
C ASN A 22 15.55 -2.41 -0.70
N ARG A 23 16.80 -2.51 -1.14
CA ARG A 23 17.50 -3.79 -1.33
C ARG A 23 17.71 -4.47 0.02
N VAL A 24 17.23 -5.70 0.16
CA VAL A 24 17.45 -6.54 1.33
C VAL A 24 17.95 -7.92 0.87
N GLU A 25 19.17 -8.26 1.28
CA GLU A 25 19.84 -9.51 0.91
C GLU A 25 19.35 -10.70 1.74
N GLY A 26 19.49 -11.91 1.19
CA GLY A 26 19.22 -13.16 1.91
C GLY A 26 17.74 -13.45 2.19
N GLN A 27 16.82 -12.67 1.63
CA GLN A 27 15.40 -12.84 1.87
C GLN A 27 14.83 -14.02 1.09
N ASN A 28 13.89 -14.73 1.72
CA ASN A 28 13.23 -15.92 1.21
C ASN A 28 11.89 -16.14 1.95
N PHE A 29 11.00 -16.93 1.37
CA PHE A 29 9.80 -17.43 2.03
C PHE A 29 9.96 -18.91 2.34
N HIS A 30 10.39 -19.24 3.56
CA HIS A 30 10.68 -20.62 3.98
C HIS A 30 11.64 -21.37 3.02
N GLY A 31 12.67 -20.67 2.52
CA GLY A 31 13.65 -21.20 1.56
C GLY A 31 13.25 -21.06 0.09
N LEU A 32 12.03 -20.60 -0.22
CA LEU A 32 11.60 -20.30 -1.58
C LEU A 32 12.03 -18.90 -2.01
N ALA A 33 12.40 -18.78 -3.30
CA ALA A 33 12.79 -17.53 -3.95
C ALA A 33 13.92 -16.77 -3.23
N THR A 34 14.93 -17.49 -2.74
CA THR A 34 16.10 -16.91 -2.08
C THR A 34 16.84 -15.94 -2.99
N GLY A 35 17.03 -14.71 -2.53
CA GLY A 35 17.78 -13.70 -3.28
C GLY A 35 17.80 -12.34 -2.59
N THR A 36 18.09 -11.30 -3.36
CA THR A 36 17.96 -9.90 -2.92
C THR A 36 16.59 -9.38 -3.32
N MET A 37 15.73 -9.11 -2.33
CA MET A 37 14.42 -8.50 -2.59
C MET A 37 14.57 -6.98 -2.74
N ARG A 38 13.80 -6.39 -3.67
CA ARG A 38 13.72 -4.95 -3.91
C ARG A 38 12.40 -4.59 -4.58
N GLY A 39 11.99 -3.33 -4.46
CA GLY A 39 10.86 -2.77 -5.20
C GLY A 39 11.25 -2.21 -6.57
N GLY A 40 10.25 -1.90 -7.41
CA GLY A 40 10.39 -1.23 -8.72
C GLY A 40 11.50 -0.18 -8.76
N VAL A 41 11.42 0.80 -7.85
CA VAL A 41 12.36 1.92 -7.73
C VAL A 41 12.87 2.02 -6.28
N PRO A 42 13.96 1.32 -5.90
CA PRO A 42 14.42 1.25 -4.50
C PRO A 42 14.87 2.58 -3.88
N SER A 43 15.17 3.57 -4.71
CA SER A 43 15.59 4.92 -4.28
C SER A 43 14.42 5.90 -4.14
N ALA A 44 13.20 5.50 -4.47
CA ALA A 44 12.01 6.34 -4.29
C ALA A 44 11.67 6.49 -2.81
N ARG A 45 11.02 7.61 -2.46
CA ARG A 45 10.46 7.82 -1.12
C ARG A 45 9.06 7.20 -1.06
N ILE A 46 8.69 6.68 0.11
CA ILE A 46 7.35 6.12 0.36
C ILE A 46 6.62 7.03 1.35
N ALA A 47 5.46 7.53 0.95
CA ALA A 47 4.45 8.11 1.84
C ALA A 47 3.29 7.12 1.96
N VAL A 48 2.83 6.84 3.19
CA VAL A 48 1.79 5.84 3.46
C VAL A 48 0.54 6.52 3.99
N TYR A 49 -0.57 6.33 3.26
CA TYR A 49 -1.91 6.78 3.66
C TYR A 49 -2.77 5.53 3.94
N LYS A 50 -2.97 5.21 5.21
CA LYS A 50 -3.72 4.00 5.63
C LYS A 50 -5.21 4.29 5.65
N VAL A 51 -5.94 3.67 4.72
CA VAL A 51 -7.40 3.85 4.56
C VAL A 51 -8.21 2.59 4.87
N CYS A 52 -7.54 1.45 5.01
CA CYS A 52 -8.18 0.17 5.30
C CYS A 52 -8.01 -0.22 6.76
N GLY A 53 -9.12 -0.65 7.38
CA GLY A 53 -9.16 -1.26 8.69
C GLY A 53 -9.55 -2.74 8.64
N PRO A 54 -9.93 -3.32 9.80
CA PRO A 54 -10.46 -4.68 9.88
C PRO A 54 -11.70 -4.89 9.01
N ASP A 55 -12.58 -3.89 8.95
CA ASP A 55 -13.89 -3.98 8.27
C ASP A 55 -13.86 -3.56 6.79
N GLY A 56 -12.67 -3.36 6.23
CA GLY A 56 -12.49 -2.90 4.85
C GLY A 56 -12.01 -1.45 4.78
N CYS A 57 -12.25 -0.81 3.64
CA CYS A 57 -11.73 0.52 3.32
C CYS A 57 -12.91 1.43 2.99
N ALA A 58 -13.17 2.44 3.82
CA ALA A 58 -14.25 3.39 3.58
C ALA A 58 -13.92 4.31 2.40
N VAL A 59 -14.90 4.57 1.53
CA VAL A 59 -14.70 5.41 0.34
C VAL A 59 -14.29 6.83 0.74
N GLU A 60 -14.86 7.36 1.82
CA GLU A 60 -14.54 8.69 2.35
C GLU A 60 -13.09 8.77 2.82
N ALA A 61 -12.57 7.70 3.44
CA ALA A 61 -11.17 7.62 3.85
C ALA A 61 -10.22 7.53 2.64
N ILE A 62 -10.62 6.83 1.58
CA ILE A 62 -9.88 6.78 0.32
C ILE A 62 -9.80 8.17 -0.31
N LEU A 63 -10.93 8.88 -0.40
CA LEU A 63 -10.98 10.22 -0.97
C LEU A 63 -10.15 11.22 -0.16
N ALA A 64 -10.26 11.19 1.17
CA ALA A 64 -9.45 12.06 2.05
C ALA A 64 -7.94 11.79 1.88
N ALA A 65 -7.54 10.52 1.80
CA ALA A 65 -6.13 10.16 1.57
C ALA A 65 -5.62 10.59 0.19
N LEU A 66 -6.47 10.58 -0.84
CA LEU A 66 -6.11 11.08 -2.16
C LEU A 66 -5.91 12.60 -2.13
N ASP A 67 -6.80 13.34 -1.48
CA ASP A 67 -6.68 14.79 -1.30
C ASP A 67 -5.38 15.15 -0.57
N ASP A 68 -5.09 14.46 0.55
CA ASP A 68 -3.85 14.65 1.32
C ASP A 68 -2.61 14.30 0.49
N ALA A 69 -2.62 13.18 -0.25
CA ALA A 69 -1.49 12.78 -1.08
C ALA A 69 -1.20 13.79 -2.20
N ILE A 70 -2.24 14.34 -2.83
CA ILE A 70 -2.11 15.40 -3.84
C ILE A 70 -1.55 16.67 -3.20
N ALA A 71 -2.08 17.07 -2.04
CA ALA A 71 -1.63 18.26 -1.31
C ALA A 71 -0.16 18.14 -0.84
N ASP A 72 0.26 16.95 -0.44
CA ASP A 72 1.63 16.62 -0.07
C ASP A 72 2.59 16.57 -1.28
N GLY A 73 2.05 16.58 -2.51
CA GLY A 73 2.82 16.61 -3.74
C GLY A 73 3.48 15.29 -4.09
N VAL A 74 2.82 14.15 -3.82
CA VAL A 74 3.35 12.84 -4.24
C VAL A 74 3.41 12.73 -5.77
N ASP A 75 4.50 12.15 -6.30
CA ASP A 75 4.69 12.04 -7.76
C ASP A 75 3.83 10.94 -8.40
N VAL A 76 3.58 9.84 -7.67
CA VAL A 76 2.83 8.67 -8.15
C VAL A 76 2.03 8.08 -6.99
N ILE A 77 0.76 7.77 -7.23
CA ILE A 77 -0.11 7.06 -6.31
C ILE A 77 -0.25 5.61 -6.76
N THR A 78 0.04 4.66 -5.87
CA THR A 78 -0.24 3.23 -6.05
C THR A 78 -1.36 2.80 -5.11
N ILE A 79 -2.51 2.41 -5.67
CA ILE A 79 -3.66 1.91 -4.91
C ILE A 79 -3.97 0.48 -5.38
N SER A 80 -3.82 -0.47 -4.46
CA SER A 80 -4.18 -1.88 -4.66
C SER A 80 -5.46 -2.22 -3.90
N ILE A 81 -6.47 -1.36 -4.05
CA ILE A 81 -7.81 -1.50 -3.46
C ILE A 81 -8.78 -1.35 -4.62
N VAL A 82 -9.82 -2.16 -4.63
CA VAL A 82 -10.93 -2.05 -5.58
C VAL A 82 -12.22 -2.15 -4.79
N GLY A 83 -13.23 -1.39 -5.21
CA GLY A 83 -14.58 -1.51 -4.66
C GLY A 83 -15.27 -2.77 -5.19
N ASP A 84 -16.32 -3.19 -4.50
CA ASP A 84 -17.21 -4.19 -5.05
C ASP A 84 -17.91 -3.65 -6.30
N ASN A 85 -18.20 -4.53 -7.26
CA ASN A 85 -19.00 -4.17 -8.42
C ASN A 85 -20.44 -3.90 -7.96
N TYR A 86 -20.79 -2.63 -7.77
CA TYR A 86 -22.18 -2.23 -7.81
C TYR A 86 -22.62 -2.33 -9.27
N ALA A 87 -23.21 -3.46 -9.64
CA ALA A 87 -23.94 -3.53 -10.89
C ALA A 87 -24.98 -2.40 -10.86
N PHE A 88 -24.88 -1.45 -11.79
CA PHE A 88 -25.92 -0.43 -12.02
C PHE A 88 -27.16 -1.05 -12.68
N ASP A 89 -27.56 -2.23 -12.21
CA ASP A 89 -28.73 -2.95 -12.68
C ASP A 89 -29.56 -3.35 -11.46
N LYS A 90 -30.29 -2.36 -10.92
CA LYS A 90 -31.74 -2.36 -10.64
C LYS A 90 -32.15 -1.13 -9.85
#